data_AF-A0AAD7VE44-F1
#
_entry.id   AF-A0AAD7VE44-F1
#
_cell.length_a   1.000
_cell.length_b   1.000
_cell.length_c   1.000
_cell.angle_alpha   90.00
_cell.angle_beta   90.00
_cell.angle_gamma   90.00
#
_symmetry.space_group_name_H-M   'P 1'
#
loop_
_entity.id
_entity.type
_entity.pdbx_description
1 polymer ?
#
loop_
_entity_poly.entity_id
_entity_poly.type
_entity_poly.pdbx_seq_one_letter_code
_entity_poly.pdbx_strand_id
1 'polypeptide(L)'
;MPRVSPVLRQGRKAFRDLDLVKVLQSEIKHELSTDRFQDSQSGSLGDFQLEWELPQSKDVVLRRKLMSGEEIAVSAVLGPVMFKRDGMFPRDVLMKVCVKKPDMTSMLQFDCNVGSEFDIRNAYYLPSPTCMGLSVYRGPSFSILGPQLQEALKEYLVAKGIGEGLTDFLLLHLHKREQG
;
A
#
# COMPACT_ATOMS: atom_id res chain seq x y z
N MET A 1 -55.37 3.91 -5.44
CA MET A 1 -54.12 3.61 -4.72
C MET A 1 -54.08 4.43 -3.43
N PRO A 2 -54.07 3.83 -2.23
CA PRO A 2 -54.12 4.60 -0.99
C PRO A 2 -52.75 5.24 -0.72
N ARG A 3 -52.72 6.56 -0.56
CA ARG A 3 -51.53 7.34 -0.20
C ARG A 3 -51.16 7.03 1.25
N VAL A 4 -50.07 6.31 1.46
CA VAL A 4 -49.51 6.04 2.80
C VAL A 4 -49.15 7.37 3.45
N SER A 5 -49.70 7.65 4.64
CA SER A 5 -49.47 8.89 5.38
C SER A 5 -47.98 9.08 5.70
N PRO A 6 -47.46 10.32 5.72
CA PRO A 6 -46.06 10.61 5.96
C PRO A 6 -45.56 10.03 7.31
N VAL A 7 -46.43 9.96 8.32
CA VAL A 7 -46.13 9.38 9.64
C VAL A 7 -45.85 7.87 9.56
N LEU A 8 -46.61 7.12 8.76
CA LEU A 8 -46.37 5.68 8.55
C LEU A 8 -45.07 5.42 7.77
N ARG A 9 -44.69 6.30 6.84
CA ARG A 9 -43.39 6.24 6.16
C ARG A 9 -42.24 6.51 7.13
N GLN A 10 -42.41 7.47 8.03
CA GLN A 10 -41.41 7.82 9.03
C GLN A 10 -41.23 6.72 10.08
N GLY A 11 -42.32 6.08 10.53
CA GLY A 11 -42.26 4.90 11.39
C GLY A 11 -41.53 3.71 10.73
N ARG A 12 -41.84 3.39 9.46
CA ARG A 12 -41.13 2.34 8.71
C ARG A 12 -39.64 2.64 8.52
N LYS A 13 -39.28 3.91 8.32
CA LYS A 13 -37.88 4.34 8.25
C LYS A 13 -37.18 4.11 9.61
N ALA A 14 -37.81 4.53 10.70
CA ALA A 14 -37.26 4.34 12.05
C ALA A 14 -37.01 2.87 12.40
N PHE A 15 -37.91 1.95 12.01
CA PHE A 15 -37.67 0.51 12.19
C PHE A 15 -36.48 0.00 11.37
N ARG A 16 -36.34 0.43 10.11
CA ARG A 16 -35.18 0.06 9.28
C ARG A 16 -33.88 0.64 9.82
N ASP A 17 -33.91 1.86 10.33
CA ASP A 17 -32.75 2.51 10.94
C ASP A 17 -32.35 1.78 12.23
N LEU A 18 -33.32 1.29 13.03
CA LEU A 18 -33.05 0.46 14.21
C LEU A 18 -32.39 -0.88 13.84
N ASP A 19 -32.87 -1.54 12.79
CA ASP A 19 -32.28 -2.79 12.32
C ASP A 19 -30.86 -2.57 11.80
N LEU A 20 -30.61 -1.48 11.08
CA LEU A 20 -29.27 -1.09 10.66
C LEU A 20 -28.35 -0.84 11.86
N VAL A 21 -28.81 -0.12 12.89
CA VAL A 21 -28.02 0.11 14.11
C VAL A 21 -27.66 -1.20 14.79
N LYS A 22 -28.60 -2.17 14.88
CA LYS A 22 -28.31 -3.49 15.45
C LYS A 22 -27.22 -4.23 14.67
N VAL A 23 -27.32 -4.22 13.33
CA VAL A 23 -26.31 -4.84 12.46
C VAL A 23 -24.95 -4.17 12.62
N LEU A 24 -24.90 -2.83 12.61
CA LEU A 24 -23.65 -2.09 12.81
C LEU A 24 -23.03 -2.37 14.18
N GLN A 25 -23.84 -2.45 15.23
CA GLN A 25 -23.37 -2.81 16.57
C GLN A 25 -22.83 -4.23 16.64
N SER A 26 -23.48 -5.19 15.98
CA SER A 26 -22.97 -6.57 15.92
C SER A 26 -21.66 -6.65 15.13
N GLU A 27 -21.53 -5.91 14.03
CA GLU A 27 -20.28 -5.85 13.24
C GLU A 27 -19.16 -5.18 14.05
N ILE A 28 -19.41 -4.05 14.70
CA ILE A 28 -18.40 -3.40 15.57
C ILE A 28 -17.95 -4.36 16.67
N LYS A 29 -18.88 -5.06 17.33
CA LYS A 29 -18.53 -6.03 18.36
C LYS A 29 -17.71 -7.18 17.80
N HIS A 30 -18.06 -7.68 16.62
CA HIS A 30 -17.35 -8.76 15.94
C HIS A 30 -15.90 -8.34 15.63
N GLU A 31 -15.70 -7.18 15.01
CA GLU A 31 -14.39 -6.64 14.67
C GLU A 31 -13.54 -6.36 15.92
N LEU A 32 -14.14 -5.87 17.01
CA LEU A 32 -13.43 -5.67 18.28
C LEU A 32 -13.03 -7.00 18.98
N SER A 33 -13.76 -8.08 18.72
CA SER A 33 -13.47 -9.39 19.31
C SER A 33 -12.53 -10.26 18.47
N THR A 34 -12.27 -9.88 17.23
CA THR A 34 -11.56 -10.70 16.25
C THR A 34 -10.34 -9.93 15.73
N ASP A 35 -9.14 -10.33 16.14
CA ASP A 35 -7.92 -9.85 15.49
C ASP A 35 -7.58 -10.78 14.33
N ARG A 36 -7.80 -10.32 13.10
CA ARG A 36 -7.50 -11.08 11.88
C ARG A 36 -6.00 -11.41 11.73
N PHE A 37 -5.12 -10.65 12.38
CA PHE A 37 -3.68 -10.67 12.17
C PHE A 37 -2.89 -11.09 13.42
N GLN A 38 -3.55 -11.75 14.38
CA GLN A 38 -2.99 -12.11 15.69
C GLN A 38 -1.78 -13.05 15.57
N ASP A 39 -1.84 -14.03 14.65
CA ASP A 39 -0.78 -15.03 14.42
C ASP A 39 0.20 -14.65 13.30
N SER A 40 0.03 -13.49 12.67
CA SER A 40 0.88 -13.07 11.55
C SER A 40 2.23 -12.55 12.08
N GLN A 41 3.31 -13.23 11.71
CA GLN A 41 4.66 -12.72 11.96
C GLN A 41 4.90 -11.48 11.11
N SER A 42 5.30 -10.39 11.77
CA SER A 42 5.74 -9.20 11.08
C SER A 42 7.09 -9.46 10.42
N GLY A 43 7.24 -8.99 9.17
CA GLY A 43 8.55 -8.84 8.57
C GLY A 43 9.41 -7.81 9.32
N SER A 44 10.62 -7.58 8.81
CA SER A 44 11.61 -6.66 9.38
C SER A 44 11.83 -5.46 8.49
N LEU A 45 11.89 -4.27 9.11
CA LEU A 45 12.31 -3.02 8.45
C LEU A 45 13.79 -3.04 8.04
N GLY A 46 14.61 -3.91 8.64
CA GLY A 46 16.06 -3.91 8.48
C GLY A 46 16.65 -2.54 8.84
N ASP A 47 17.37 -1.94 7.90
CA ASP A 47 18.02 -0.63 8.06
C ASP A 47 17.12 0.55 7.65
N PHE A 48 15.86 0.30 7.27
CA PHE A 48 14.93 1.38 6.96
C PHE A 48 14.39 2.01 8.25
N GLN A 49 14.34 3.33 8.25
CA GLN A 49 13.73 4.13 9.30
C GLN A 49 12.37 4.64 8.83
N LEU A 50 11.39 4.58 9.72
CA LEU A 50 10.09 5.20 9.52
C LEU A 50 10.26 6.72 9.55
N GLU A 51 10.17 7.37 8.39
CA GLU A 51 10.31 8.82 8.29
C GLU A 51 8.98 9.52 8.56
N TRP A 52 7.90 8.98 8.00
CA TRP A 52 6.62 9.66 8.02
C TRP A 52 5.45 8.69 8.07
N GLU A 53 4.63 8.88 9.10
CA GLU A 53 3.37 8.20 9.30
C GLU A 53 2.43 9.13 10.09
N LEU A 54 1.56 9.86 9.38
CA LEU A 54 0.54 10.67 10.04
C LEU A 54 -0.73 9.85 10.29
N PRO A 55 -1.41 10.00 11.44
CA PRO A 55 -2.67 9.29 11.72
C PRO A 55 -3.75 9.46 10.63
N GLN A 56 -3.74 10.58 9.92
CA GLN A 56 -4.71 10.92 8.89
C GLN A 56 -4.27 10.51 7.48
N SER A 57 -2.98 10.22 7.28
CA SER A 57 -2.51 9.77 5.97
C SER A 57 -2.76 8.28 5.79
N LYS A 58 -2.74 7.80 4.54
CA LYS A 58 -2.86 6.37 4.23
C LYS A 58 -1.53 5.73 3.86
N ASP A 59 -0.54 6.56 3.56
CA ASP A 59 0.79 6.12 3.19
C ASP A 59 1.71 6.03 4.41
N VAL A 60 2.73 5.21 4.23
CA VAL A 60 3.90 5.06 5.11
C VAL A 60 5.12 5.39 4.27
N VAL A 61 5.99 6.24 4.80
CA VAL A 61 7.25 6.60 4.15
C VAL A 61 8.42 6.10 4.98
N LEU A 62 9.25 5.28 4.36
CA LEU A 62 10.47 4.74 4.92
C LEU A 62 11.68 5.33 4.19
N ARG A 63 12.76 5.58 4.92
CA ARG A 63 14.03 6.01 4.33
C ARG A 63 15.21 5.22 4.85
N ARG A 64 16.19 5.05 3.97
CA ARG A 64 17.50 4.49 4.30
C ARG A 64 18.57 5.25 3.54
N LYS A 65 19.69 5.48 4.20
CA LYS A 65 20.90 6.01 3.57
C LYS A 65 22.00 4.97 3.64
N LEU A 66 22.60 4.63 2.50
CA LEU A 66 23.72 3.69 2.44
C LEU A 66 25.03 4.42 2.77
N MET A 67 26.03 3.63 3.18
CA MET A 67 27.39 4.13 3.40
C MET A 67 28.01 4.78 2.16
N SER A 68 27.55 4.41 0.96
CA SER A 68 27.94 5.03 -0.31
C SER A 68 27.36 6.44 -0.53
N GLY A 69 26.53 6.94 0.39
CA GLY A 69 25.80 8.21 0.23
C GLY A 69 24.52 8.10 -0.60
N GLU A 70 24.20 6.92 -1.14
CA GLU A 70 22.95 6.66 -1.85
C GLU A 70 21.75 6.67 -0.89
N GLU A 71 20.69 7.36 -1.30
CA GLU A 71 19.45 7.50 -0.52
C GLU A 71 18.35 6.68 -1.18
N ILE A 72 17.66 5.87 -0.37
CA ILE A 72 16.49 5.11 -0.78
C ILE A 72 15.30 5.62 0.03
N ALA A 73 14.24 5.99 -0.67
CA ALA A 73 12.94 6.30 -0.08
C ALA A 73 11.90 5.31 -0.59
N VAL A 74 11.07 4.80 0.31
CA VAL A 74 9.97 3.90 0.01
C VAL A 74 8.68 4.56 0.49
N SER A 75 7.71 4.73 -0.39
CA SER A 75 6.36 5.14 -0.04
C SER A 75 5.40 4.00 -0.34
N ALA A 76 4.59 3.59 0.62
CA ALA A 76 3.69 2.46 0.48
C ALA A 76 2.29 2.80 0.98
N VAL A 77 1.27 2.31 0.28
CA VAL A 77 -0.15 2.52 0.60
C VAL A 77 -0.96 1.27 0.25
N LEU A 78 -2.07 1.02 0.95
CA LEU A 78 -3.00 -0.02 0.55
C LEU A 78 -3.63 0.31 -0.81
N GLY A 79 -3.61 -0.68 -1.70
CA GLY A 79 -4.33 -0.64 -2.97
C GLY A 79 -5.86 -0.69 -2.79
N PRO A 80 -6.60 -0.67 -3.90
CA PRO A 80 -8.05 -0.81 -3.88
C PRO A 80 -8.47 -2.20 -3.36
N VAL A 81 -9.70 -2.29 -2.82
CA VAL A 81 -10.30 -3.58 -2.43
C VAL A 81 -10.46 -4.46 -3.67
N MET A 82 -9.82 -5.63 -3.66
CA MET A 82 -9.99 -6.63 -4.70
C MET A 82 -10.93 -7.71 -4.17
N PHE A 83 -12.22 -7.62 -4.48
CA PHE A 83 -13.29 -8.54 -3.99
C PHE A 83 -13.14 -10.02 -4.41
N LYS A 84 -12.01 -10.42 -4.99
CA LYS A 84 -11.77 -11.75 -5.57
C LYS A 84 -10.61 -12.53 -4.96
N ARG A 85 -9.97 -12.03 -3.90
CA ARG A 85 -8.91 -12.79 -3.23
C ARG A 85 -9.40 -13.44 -1.96
N ASP A 86 -9.45 -14.76 -2.01
CA ASP A 86 -9.33 -15.59 -0.82
C ASP A 86 -7.87 -15.53 -0.37
N GLY A 87 -7.62 -14.95 0.80
CA GLY A 87 -6.28 -14.80 1.36
C GLY A 87 -6.28 -13.96 2.63
N MET A 88 -5.22 -14.11 3.44
CA MET A 88 -5.06 -13.39 4.72
C MET A 88 -5.08 -11.86 4.51
N PHE A 89 -4.58 -11.40 3.36
CA PHE A 89 -4.54 -9.99 2.98
C PHE A 89 -5.51 -9.71 1.81
N PRO A 90 -6.60 -8.95 2.06
CA PRO A 90 -7.61 -8.66 1.03
C PRO A 90 -7.17 -7.64 -0.03
N ARG A 91 -6.03 -6.98 0.18
CA ARG A 91 -5.51 -5.92 -0.70
C ARG A 91 -4.02 -6.10 -0.95
N ASP A 92 -3.58 -5.67 -2.12
CA ASP A 92 -2.15 -5.46 -2.35
C ASP A 92 -1.68 -4.16 -1.73
N VAL A 93 -0.40 -4.09 -1.40
CA VAL A 93 0.29 -2.84 -1.11
C VAL A 93 0.90 -2.28 -2.40
N LEU A 94 0.51 -1.06 -2.74
CA LEU A 94 1.14 -0.28 -3.80
C LEU A 94 2.34 0.44 -3.22
N MET A 95 3.53 0.16 -3.77
CA MET A 95 4.79 0.67 -3.24
C MET A 95 5.54 1.44 -4.31
N LYS A 96 6.14 2.57 -3.95
CA LYS A 96 7.06 3.34 -4.78
C LYS A 96 8.42 3.36 -4.14
N VAL A 97 9.44 2.94 -4.87
CA VAL A 97 10.83 2.94 -4.42
C VAL A 97 11.59 3.97 -5.22
N CYS A 98 12.09 5.01 -4.56
CA CYS A 98 12.95 6.02 -5.15
C CYS A 98 14.39 5.79 -4.72
N VAL A 99 15.31 5.76 -5.68
CA VAL A 99 16.75 5.62 -5.45
C VAL A 99 17.48 6.83 -6.01
N LYS A 100 18.19 7.54 -5.14
CA LYS A 100 18.96 8.73 -5.48
C LYS A 100 20.44 8.50 -5.20
N LYS A 101 21.27 8.68 -6.22
CA LYS A 101 22.72 8.60 -6.09
C LYS A 101 23.28 9.87 -5.41
N PRO A 102 24.42 9.78 -4.70
CA PRO A 102 25.10 10.97 -4.21
C PRO A 102 25.42 11.89 -5.40
N ASP A 103 25.31 13.19 -5.16
CA ASP A 103 25.65 14.27 -6.10
C ASP A 103 24.85 14.30 -7.42
N MET A 104 23.82 13.45 -7.55
CA MET A 104 22.89 13.45 -8.66
C MET A 104 21.60 14.16 -8.28
N THR A 105 21.12 15.02 -9.17
CA THR A 105 19.80 15.64 -9.06
C THR A 105 18.69 14.69 -9.50
N SER A 106 19.03 13.71 -10.33
CA SER A 106 18.13 12.70 -10.85
C SER A 106 17.96 11.52 -9.89
N MET A 107 16.88 10.78 -10.09
CA MET A 107 16.59 9.57 -9.32
C MET A 107 15.92 8.52 -10.21
N LEU A 108 16.03 7.27 -9.78
CA LEU A 108 15.24 6.18 -10.31
C LEU A 108 14.02 5.99 -9.42
N GLN A 109 12.84 5.84 -10.01
CA GLN A 109 11.62 5.47 -9.30
C GLN A 109 11.09 4.15 -9.84
N PHE A 110 10.74 3.24 -8.95
CA PHE A 110 10.08 1.98 -9.28
C PHE A 110 8.69 1.99 -8.69
N ASP A 111 7.70 1.68 -9.53
CA ASP A 111 6.34 1.41 -9.06
C ASP A 111 6.20 -0.10 -8.90
N CYS A 112 5.94 -0.55 -7.69
CA CYS A 112 5.89 -1.94 -7.31
C CYS A 112 4.54 -2.31 -6.69
N ASN A 113 4.25 -3.61 -6.72
CA ASN A 113 3.10 -4.22 -6.08
C ASN A 113 3.58 -5.29 -5.12
N VAL A 114 3.02 -5.33 -3.92
CA VAL A 114 3.32 -6.34 -2.90
C VAL A 114 2.01 -7.02 -2.54
N GLY A 115 1.92 -8.31 -2.90
CA GLY A 115 0.77 -9.16 -2.61
C GLY A 115 1.24 -10.53 -2.13
N SER A 116 0.89 -11.58 -2.88
CA SER A 116 1.54 -12.89 -2.72
C SER A 116 3.00 -12.86 -3.13
N GLU A 117 3.35 -12.03 -4.12
CA GLU A 117 4.70 -11.83 -4.60
C GLU A 117 5.00 -10.33 -4.76
N PHE A 118 6.30 -10.01 -4.78
CA PHE A 118 6.81 -8.68 -5.07
C PHE A 118 7.08 -8.53 -6.58
N ASP A 119 6.37 -7.58 -7.18
CA ASP A 119 6.43 -7.29 -8.62
C ASP A 119 6.77 -5.82 -8.91
N ILE A 120 7.61 -5.60 -9.92
CA ILE A 120 7.87 -4.27 -10.47
C ILE A 120 6.92 -4.05 -11.64
N ARG A 121 6.12 -2.99 -11.58
CA ARG A 121 5.19 -2.60 -12.65
C ARG A 121 5.83 -1.61 -13.62
N ASN A 122 6.59 -0.66 -13.11
CA ASN A 122 7.26 0.34 -13.92
C ASN A 122 8.61 0.75 -13.31
N ALA A 123 9.52 1.19 -14.17
CA ALA A 123 10.78 1.79 -13.78
C ALA A 123 10.96 3.12 -14.52
N TYR A 124 11.19 4.19 -13.77
CA TYR A 124 11.23 5.56 -14.24
C TYR A 124 12.57 6.19 -13.97
N TYR A 125 13.03 6.96 -14.94
CA TYR A 125 14.07 7.95 -14.72
C TYR A 125 13.42 9.31 -14.47
N LEU A 126 13.75 9.94 -13.35
CA LEU A 126 13.31 11.29 -13.01
C LEU A 126 14.52 12.22 -13.06
N PRO A 127 14.55 13.22 -13.97
CA PRO A 127 15.65 14.18 -14.05
C PRO A 127 15.82 15.03 -12.79
N SER A 128 14.73 15.27 -12.07
CA SER A 128 14.72 15.95 -10.77
C SER A 128 13.51 15.51 -9.93
N PRO A 129 13.57 15.64 -8.58
CA PRO A 129 12.44 15.34 -7.69
C PRO A 129 11.19 16.19 -7.96
N THR A 130 11.36 17.38 -8.52
CA THR A 130 10.29 18.32 -8.83
C THR A 130 9.69 18.11 -10.22
N CYS A 131 10.32 17.32 -11.08
CA CYS A 131 9.88 17.11 -12.46
C CYS A 131 8.89 15.94 -12.53
N MET A 132 7.65 16.19 -12.07
CA MET A 132 6.55 15.19 -12.11
C MET A 132 5.56 15.41 -13.27
N GLY A 133 5.88 16.27 -14.24
CA GLY A 133 5.01 16.58 -15.37
C GLY A 133 4.66 15.36 -16.24
N LEU A 134 3.51 15.42 -16.90
CA LEU A 134 3.04 14.39 -17.85
C LEU A 134 3.92 14.29 -19.11
N SER A 135 4.70 15.33 -19.40
CA SER A 135 5.63 15.40 -20.54
C SER A 135 6.97 14.70 -20.30
N VAL A 136 7.26 14.28 -19.07
CA VAL A 136 8.53 13.62 -18.72
C VAL A 136 8.48 12.18 -19.20
N TYR A 137 9.53 11.75 -19.90
CA TYR A 137 9.65 10.35 -20.33
C TYR A 137 9.62 9.40 -19.12
N ARG A 138 8.64 8.48 -19.12
CA ARG A 138 8.37 7.52 -18.05
C ARG A 138 8.91 6.12 -18.38
N GLY A 139 9.92 6.00 -19.22
CA GLY A 139 10.42 4.67 -19.59
C GLY A 139 9.42 3.86 -20.43
N PRO A 140 9.84 2.67 -20.89
CA PRO A 140 8.94 1.70 -21.50
C PRO A 140 8.09 1.00 -20.42
N SER A 141 7.02 0.32 -20.84
CA SER A 141 6.33 -0.63 -19.97
C SER A 141 7.29 -1.72 -19.51
N PHE A 142 7.32 -2.01 -18.20
CA PHE A 142 8.24 -3.00 -17.63
C PHE A 142 8.08 -4.39 -18.25
N SER A 143 6.83 -4.77 -18.57
CA SER A 143 6.49 -6.04 -19.23
C SER A 143 7.15 -6.26 -20.60
N ILE A 144 7.59 -5.20 -21.27
CA ILE A 144 8.25 -5.27 -22.59
C ILE A 144 9.76 -5.58 -22.43
N LEU A 145 10.32 -5.37 -21.24
CA LEU A 145 11.72 -5.65 -20.97
C LEU A 145 11.99 -7.16 -21.05
N GLY A 146 13.18 -7.54 -21.52
CA GLY A 146 13.59 -8.95 -21.55
C GLY A 146 13.61 -9.57 -20.14
N PRO A 147 13.29 -10.87 -19.97
CA PRO A 147 13.20 -11.50 -18.65
C PRO A 147 14.46 -11.33 -17.79
N GLN A 148 15.65 -11.44 -18.40
CA GLN A 148 16.92 -11.25 -17.69
C GLN A 148 17.07 -9.85 -17.09
N LEU A 149 16.58 -8.81 -17.79
CA LEU A 149 16.62 -7.44 -17.28
C LEU A 149 15.59 -7.23 -16.17
N GLN A 150 14.42 -7.86 -16.28
CA GLN A 150 13.41 -7.80 -15.22
C GLN A 150 13.93 -8.42 -13.93
N GLU A 151 14.56 -9.60 -14.04
CA GLU A 151 15.19 -10.30 -12.92
C GLU A 151 16.31 -9.49 -12.29
N ALA A 152 17.24 -8.96 -13.11
CA ALA A 152 18.33 -8.12 -12.62
C ALA A 152 17.84 -6.85 -11.89
N LEU A 153 16.74 -6.24 -12.35
CA LEU A 153 16.14 -5.09 -11.66
C LEU A 153 15.48 -5.48 -10.32
N LYS A 154 14.89 -6.68 -10.24
CA LYS A 154 14.37 -7.22 -8.98
C LYS A 154 15.51 -7.49 -8.00
N GLU A 155 16.56 -8.16 -8.44
CA GLU A 155 17.78 -8.40 -7.63
C GLU A 155 18.43 -7.09 -7.18
N TYR A 156 18.46 -6.08 -8.05
CA TYR A 156 18.95 -4.74 -7.69
C TYR A 156 18.17 -4.15 -6.52
N LEU A 157 16.83 -4.23 -6.53
CA LEU A 157 16.01 -3.73 -5.41
C LEU A 157 16.19 -4.56 -4.13
N VAL A 158 16.33 -5.89 -4.25
CA VAL A 158 16.62 -6.77 -3.11
C VAL A 158 17.97 -6.39 -2.47
N ALA A 159 19.01 -6.15 -3.27
CA ALA A 159 20.31 -5.69 -2.78
C ALA A 159 20.25 -4.31 -2.09
N LYS A 160 19.21 -3.51 -2.37
CA LYS A 160 18.91 -2.24 -1.70
C LYS A 160 18.11 -2.41 -0.40
N GLY A 161 17.75 -3.64 -0.04
CA GLY A 161 16.98 -3.99 1.15
C GLY A 161 15.47 -4.09 0.91
N ILE A 162 15.01 -4.03 -0.35
CA ILE A 162 13.61 -4.27 -0.72
C ILE A 162 13.41 -5.78 -0.92
N GLY A 163 13.54 -6.54 0.17
CA GLY A 163 13.33 -8.00 0.19
C GLY A 163 12.06 -8.39 0.94
N GLU A 164 11.84 -9.70 1.07
CA GLU A 164 10.67 -10.30 1.73
C GLU A 164 10.40 -9.71 3.12
N GLY A 165 11.44 -9.53 3.94
CA GLY A 165 11.29 -8.92 5.26
C GLY A 165 10.62 -7.53 5.24
N LEU A 166 10.99 -6.66 4.29
CA LEU A 166 10.40 -5.33 4.18
C LEU A 166 8.98 -5.41 3.59
N THR A 167 8.79 -6.23 2.58
CA THR A 167 7.49 -6.35 1.91
C THR A 167 6.44 -6.96 2.83
N ASP A 168 6.81 -7.96 3.63
CA ASP A 168 5.94 -8.60 4.62
C ASP A 168 5.62 -7.65 5.77
N PHE A 169 6.62 -6.88 6.22
CA PHE A 169 6.40 -5.79 7.18
C PHE A 169 5.34 -4.81 6.65
N LEU A 170 5.53 -4.28 5.43
CA LEU A 170 4.62 -3.30 4.85
C LEU A 170 3.21 -3.88 4.64
N LEU A 171 3.12 -5.13 4.18
CA LEU A 171 1.85 -5.81 3.95
C LEU A 171 1.07 -5.95 5.26
N LEU A 172 1.71 -6.43 6.32
CA LEU A 172 1.06 -6.58 7.62
C LEU A 172 0.75 -5.24 8.28
N HIS A 173 1.72 -4.32 8.32
CA HIS A 173 1.62 -3.02 8.99
C HIS A 173 0.48 -2.19 8.43
N LEU A 174 0.39 -2.09 7.11
CA LEU A 174 -0.66 -1.30 6.46
C LEU A 174 -2.06 -1.91 6.66
N HIS A 175 -2.19 -3.24 6.69
CA HIS A 175 -3.47 -3.88 6.98
C HIS A 175 -3.90 -3.75 8.44
N LYS A 176 -2.97 -3.91 9.39
CA LYS A 176 -3.24 -3.65 10.82
C LYS A 176 -3.69 -2.21 11.03
N ARG A 177 -3.04 -1.27 10.35
CA ARG A 177 -3.39 0.15 10.42
C ARG A 177 -4.78 0.48 9.86
N GLU A 178 -5.21 -0.18 8.79
CA GLU A 178 -6.57 -0.02 8.26
C GLU A 178 -7.63 -0.61 9.20
N GLN A 179 -7.27 -1.66 9.95
CA GLN A 179 -8.17 -2.32 10.91
C GLN A 179 -8.47 -1.43 12.14
N GLY A 180 -7.50 -0.62 12.59
CA GLY A 180 -7.63 0.32 13.70
C GLY A 180 -6.66 0.08 14.84
#